data_AF-A0A8S9GL11-F1
#
_entry.id   AF-A0A8S9GL11-F1
#
_cell.length_a   1.000
_cell.length_b   1.000
_cell.length_c   1.000
_cell.angle_alpha   90.00
_cell.angle_beta   90.00
_cell.angle_gamma   90.00
#
_symmetry.space_group_name_H-M   'P 1'
#
loop_
_entity.id
_entity.type
_entity.pdbx_description
1 polymer ?
#
loop_
_entity_poly.entity_id
_entity_poly.type
_entity_poly.pdbx_seq_one_letter_code
_entity_poly.pdbx_strand_id
1 'polypeptide(L)'
;MNHMDRNYPIDTMGVIFNTESHFDDPARPKMVFYIGNNIESRIKCVATGDHAYGVRDGLENMRGRGQVIVVLKMWRVQSAFAGGEGVQAVSTTQ
;
A
#
# COMPACT_ATOMS: atom_id res chain seq x y z
N MET A 1 14.46 17.69 15.86
CA MET A 1 14.34 16.29 15.37
C MET A 1 13.55 16.33 14.08
N ASN A 2 14.21 16.07 12.94
CA ASN A 2 13.55 16.11 11.63
C ASN A 2 12.50 15.00 11.57
N HIS A 3 11.23 15.41 11.57
CA HIS A 3 10.05 14.55 11.66
C HIS A 3 9.75 13.81 10.35
N MET A 4 10.72 13.67 9.43
CA MET A 4 10.48 13.39 8.01
C MET A 4 11.11 12.11 7.46
N ASP A 5 11.81 11.31 8.26
CA ASP A 5 12.44 10.09 7.76
C ASP A 5 12.12 8.87 8.63
N ARG A 6 10.83 8.51 8.66
CA ARG A 6 10.33 7.34 9.38
C ARG A 6 10.47 6.08 8.53
N ASN A 7 11.69 5.76 8.10
CA ASN A 7 12.00 4.58 7.30
C ASN A 7 12.07 3.29 8.16
N TYR A 8 11.19 3.15 9.15
CA TYR A 8 11.12 1.96 10.00
C TYR A 8 10.11 0.96 9.43
N PRO A 9 10.35 -0.35 9.62
CA PRO A 9 9.40 -1.38 9.22
C PRO A 9 8.14 -1.31 10.07
N ILE A 10 6.99 -1.47 9.44
CA ILE A 10 5.69 -1.60 10.07
C ILE A 10 5.01 -2.90 9.65
N ASP A 11 4.27 -3.45 10.59
CA ASP A 11 3.29 -4.48 10.35
C ASP A 11 1.90 -3.86 10.55
N THR A 12 1.00 -4.03 9.59
CA THR A 12 -0.36 -3.48 9.68
C THR A 12 -1.36 -4.36 8.94
N MET A 13 -2.64 -4.18 9.26
CA MET A 13 -3.75 -4.88 8.65
C MET A 13 -4.88 -3.90 8.39
N GLY A 14 -5.59 -4.09 7.28
CA GLY A 14 -6.77 -3.28 6.99
C GLY A 14 -7.55 -3.79 5.81
N VAL A 15 -8.73 -3.20 5.62
CA VAL A 15 -9.56 -3.46 4.44
C VAL A 15 -9.04 -2.63 3.27
N ILE A 16 -8.81 -3.28 2.13
CA ILE A 16 -8.38 -2.60 0.90
C ILE A 16 -9.55 -1.84 0.27
N PHE A 17 -9.29 -0.61 -0.18
CA PHE A 17 -10.17 0.16 -1.07
C PHE A 17 -9.36 1.09 -2.00
N ASN A 18 -10.03 1.70 -2.98
CA ASN A 18 -9.47 2.66 -3.94
C ASN A 18 -8.12 2.23 -4.54
N THR A 19 -8.16 1.13 -5.29
CA THR A 19 -6.98 0.54 -5.94
C THR A 19 -6.73 1.16 -7.31
N GLU A 20 -5.48 1.49 -7.60
CA GLU A 20 -5.00 1.97 -8.90
C GLU A 20 -3.86 1.06 -9.38
N SER A 21 -4.00 0.55 -10.60
CA SER A 21 -3.04 -0.36 -11.21
C SER A 21 -2.23 0.37 -12.29
N HIS A 22 -0.90 0.33 -12.21
CA HIS A 22 0.02 0.89 -13.21
C HIS A 22 0.98 -0.20 -13.66
N PHE A 23 0.61 -0.89 -14.75
CA PHE A 23 1.40 -1.99 -15.33
C PHE A 23 1.79 -1.72 -16.79
N ASP A 24 1.63 -0.48 -17.26
CA ASP A 24 1.93 -0.07 -18.63
C ASP A 24 3.43 -0.15 -18.94
N ASP A 25 4.29 0.03 -17.92
CA ASP A 25 5.74 -0.18 -17.98
C ASP A 25 6.10 -1.46 -17.20
N PRO A 26 6.40 -2.58 -17.88
CA PRO A 26 6.79 -3.83 -17.24
C PRO A 26 8.06 -3.73 -16.38
N ALA A 27 8.93 -2.74 -16.62
CA ALA A 27 10.12 -2.52 -15.81
C ALA A 27 9.80 -1.84 -14.47
N ARG A 28 8.62 -1.21 -14.36
CA ARG A 28 8.22 -0.42 -13.18
C ARG A 28 6.77 -0.69 -12.78
N PRO A 29 6.36 -1.96 -12.58
CA PRO A 29 5.00 -2.28 -12.18
C PRO A 29 4.72 -1.69 -10.81
N LYS A 30 3.54 -1.09 -10.66
CA LYS A 30 3.13 -0.40 -9.45
C LYS A 30 1.65 -0.59 -9.20
N MET A 31 1.31 -0.87 -7.95
CA MET A 31 -0.06 -0.89 -7.47
C MET A 31 -0.19 0.08 -6.31
N VAL A 32 -1.15 0.99 -6.39
CA VAL A 32 -1.51 1.89 -5.29
C VAL A 32 -2.84 1.43 -4.73
N PHE A 33 -2.95 1.37 -3.42
CA PHE A 33 -4.21 1.05 -2.75
C PHE A 33 -4.25 1.74 -1.41
N TYR A 34 -5.42 1.80 -0.80
CA TYR A 34 -5.57 2.32 0.53
C TYR A 34 -6.02 1.20 1.45
N ILE A 35 -5.50 1.20 2.66
CA ILE A 35 -6.02 0.36 3.74
C ILE A 35 -6.65 1.25 4.80
N GLY A 36 -7.79 0.80 5.31
CA GLY A 36 -8.46 1.42 6.43
C GLY A 36 -8.60 0.43 7.56
N ASN A 37 -8.52 0.94 8.79
CA ASN A 37 -8.98 0.25 9.97
C ASN A 37 -10.23 0.94 10.53
N ASN A 38 -10.73 0.45 11.66
CA ASN A 38 -11.91 0.96 12.36
C ASN A 38 -11.74 2.36 12.99
N ILE A 39 -10.56 2.99 12.92
CA ILE A 39 -10.25 4.29 13.54
C ILE A 39 -10.24 5.41 12.48
N GLU A 40 -11.01 5.26 11.40
CA GLU A 40 -11.09 6.21 10.26
C GLU A 40 -9.75 6.59 9.59
N SER A 41 -8.66 5.95 10.00
CA SER A 41 -7.32 6.22 9.52
C SER A 41 -7.11 5.49 8.19
N ARG A 42 -6.79 6.25 7.15
CA ARG A 42 -6.53 5.72 5.81
C ARG A 42 -5.04 5.81 5.54
N ILE A 43 -4.42 4.67 5.26
CA ILE A 43 -3.00 4.59 4.90
C ILE A 43 -2.92 4.34 3.41
N LYS A 44 -2.16 5.17 2.70
CA LYS A 44 -1.86 4.94 1.28
C LYS A 44 -0.74 3.91 1.17
N CYS A 45 -0.98 2.84 0.46
CA CYS A 45 -0.02 1.76 0.24
C CYS A 45 0.44 1.77 -1.22
N VAL A 46 1.75 1.61 -1.43
CA VAL A 46 2.36 1.51 -2.75
C VAL A 46 3.14 0.20 -2.83
N ALA A 47 2.64 -0.74 -3.61
CA ALA A 47 3.36 -1.95 -3.98
C ALA A 47 4.11 -1.74 -5.31
N THR A 48 5.32 -2.27 -5.40
CA THR A 48 6.16 -2.20 -6.60
C THR A 48 6.79 -3.56 -6.90
N GLY A 49 7.23 -3.78 -8.14
CA GLY A 49 7.88 -5.04 -8.53
C GLY A 49 6.96 -6.24 -8.33
N ASP A 50 7.51 -7.34 -7.83
CA ASP A 50 6.77 -8.59 -7.60
C ASP A 50 5.59 -8.42 -6.64
N HIS A 51 5.71 -7.52 -5.65
CA HIS A 51 4.60 -7.22 -4.74
C HIS A 51 3.41 -6.58 -5.47
N ALA A 52 3.64 -5.79 -6.53
CA ALA A 52 2.55 -5.20 -7.31
C ALA A 52 1.74 -6.30 -8.01
N TYR A 53 2.42 -7.28 -8.61
CA TYR A 53 1.76 -8.43 -9.23
C TYR A 53 1.03 -9.30 -8.20
N GLY A 54 1.65 -9.59 -7.06
CA GLY A 54 1.01 -10.37 -5.99
C GLY A 54 -0.27 -9.70 -5.46
N VAL A 55 -0.27 -8.38 -5.30
CA VAL A 55 -1.47 -7.62 -4.90
C VAL A 55 -2.54 -7.66 -5.99
N ARG A 56 -2.18 -7.44 -7.27
CA ARG A 56 -3.12 -7.51 -8.39
C ARG A 56 -3.79 -8.88 -8.46
N ASP A 57 -2.99 -9.94 -8.52
CA ASP A 57 -3.48 -11.30 -8.69
C ASP A 57 -4.34 -11.72 -7.48
N GLY A 58 -3.94 -11.33 -6.26
CA GLY A 58 -4.74 -11.56 -5.05
C GLY A 58 -6.11 -10.87 -5.09
N LEU A 59 -6.16 -9.61 -5.55
CA LEU A 59 -7.41 -8.86 -5.68
C LEU A 59 -8.31 -9.42 -6.78
N GLU A 60 -7.74 -9.79 -7.93
CA GLU A 60 -8.49 -10.42 -9.03
C GLU A 60 -9.11 -11.74 -8.60
N ASN A 61 -8.37 -12.57 -7.85
CA ASN A 61 -8.88 -13.83 -7.29
C ASN A 61 -10.05 -13.61 -6.30
N MET A 62 -10.08 -12.46 -5.64
CA MET A 62 -11.12 -12.08 -4.69
C MET A 62 -12.26 -11.25 -5.31
N ARG A 63 -12.21 -11.00 -6.63
CA ARG A 63 -13.22 -10.21 -7.32
C ARG A 63 -14.60 -10.82 -7.15
N GLY A 64 -15.56 -10.00 -6.70
CA GLY A 64 -16.94 -10.42 -6.44
C GLY A 64 -17.15 -11.18 -5.13
N ARG A 65 -16.12 -11.37 -4.29
CA ARG A 65 -16.20 -12.12 -3.03
C ARG A 65 -16.37 -11.24 -1.78
N GLY A 66 -16.61 -9.94 -1.96
CA GLY A 66 -16.80 -8.98 -0.87
C GLY A 66 -15.54 -8.17 -0.55
N GLN A 67 -15.38 -7.77 0.71
CA GLN A 67 -14.25 -6.97 1.18
C GLN A 67 -12.98 -7.83 1.31
N VAL A 68 -11.82 -7.25 0.98
CA VAL A 68 -10.51 -7.90 1.08
C VAL A 68 -9.73 -7.30 2.23
N ILE A 69 -9.36 -8.13 3.19
CA ILE A 69 -8.45 -7.77 4.28
C ILE A 69 -7.03 -8.12 3.84
N VAL A 70 -6.10 -7.18 3.98
CA VAL A 70 -4.69 -7.39 3.70
C VAL A 70 -3.86 -7.28 4.97
N VAL A 71 -2.84 -8.11 5.05
CA VAL A 71 -1.80 -8.05 6.09
C VAL A 71 -0.51 -7.61 5.41
N LEU A 72 0.01 -6.47 5.85
CA LEU A 72 1.27 -5.91 5.37
C LEU A 72 2.34 -6.18 6.43
N LYS A 73 3.42 -6.84 6.02
CA LYS A 73 4.52 -7.22 6.92
C LYS A 73 5.83 -6.60 6.47
N MET A 74 6.54 -5.94 7.38
CA MET A 74 7.81 -5.25 7.15
C MET A 74 7.75 -4.17 6.05
N TRP A 75 6.62 -3.48 5.94
CA TRP A 75 6.46 -2.36 5.01
C TRP A 75 7.12 -1.11 5.56
N ARG A 76 7.58 -0.20 4.69
CA ARG A 76 8.26 1.01 5.14
C ARG A 76 7.33 2.20 5.14
N VAL A 77 7.35 2.99 6.20
CA VAL A 77 6.60 4.25 6.26
C VAL A 77 7.39 5.33 5.51
N GLN A 78 6.67 6.14 4.73
CA GLN A 78 7.15 7.38 4.14
C GLN A 78 6.15 8.49 4.45
N SER A 79 6.64 9.61 4.96
CA SER A 79 5.87 10.85 5.14
C SER A 79 5.92 11.66 3.85
N ALA A 80 4.84 11.69 3.08
CA ALA A 80 4.72 12.55 1.91
C ALA A 80 4.25 13.95 2.37
N PHE A 81 5.13 14.95 2.36
CA PHE A 81 4.75 16.35 2.55
C PHE A 81 4.60 17.04 1.19
N ALA A 82 3.36 17.19 0.75
CA ALA A 82 2.91 18.28 -0.13
C ALA A 82 1.39 18.44 0.02
N GLY A 83 0.94 19.24 0.99
CA GLY A 83 -0.39 19.85 0.97
C GLY A 83 -1.58 19.14 1.65
N GLY A 84 -1.41 18.06 2.40
CA GLY A 84 -2.53 17.47 3.16
C GLY A 84 -2.21 16.16 3.85
N GLU A 85 -2.74 15.98 5.05
CA GLU A 85 -2.49 14.89 6.00
C GLU A 85 -2.57 13.49 5.35
N GLY A 86 -1.48 12.71 5.41
CA GLY A 86 -1.49 11.33 4.94
C GLY A 86 -0.18 10.57 5.22
N VAL A 87 -0.30 9.32 5.67
CA VAL A 87 0.82 8.39 5.85
C VAL A 87 0.87 7.46 4.63
N GLN A 88 2.06 7.30 4.03
CA GLN A 88 2.29 6.35 2.95
C GLN A 88 3.10 5.15 3.47
N ALA A 89 2.70 3.94 3.09
CA ALA A 89 3.47 2.72 3.27
C ALA A 89 3.96 2.21 1.90
N VAL A 90 5.22 1.85 1.79
CA VAL A 90 5.82 1.38 0.53
C VAL A 90 6.40 -0.01 0.72
N SER A 91 6.11 -0.92 -0.22
CA SER A 91 6.75 -2.22 -0.27
C SER A 91 8.15 -2.05 -0.87
N THR A 92 9.19 -2.45 -0.16
CA THR A 92 10.54 -2.53 -0.74
C THR A 92 10.78 -3.97 -1.20
N THR A 93 11.12 -4.15 -2.48
CA THR A 93 11.83 -5.35 -2.94
C THR A 93 13.31 -5.15 -2.57
N GLN A 94 13.95 -6.13 -1.95
CA GLN A 94 15.41 -6.13 -1.78
C GLN A 94 16.10 -6.35 -3.12
#